data_AF-A0A3B0W583-F1
#
_entry.id   AF-A0A3B0W583-F1
#
_cell.length_a   1.000
_cell.length_b   1.000
_cell.length_c   1.000
_cell.angle_alpha   90.00
_cell.angle_beta   90.00
_cell.angle_gamma   90.00
#
_symmetry.space_group_name_H-M   'P 1'
#
loop_
_entity.id
_entity.type
_entity.pdbx_description
1 polymer ?
#
loop_
_entity_poly.entity_id
_entity_poly.type
_entity_poly.pdbx_seq_one_letter_code
_entity_poly.pdbx_strand_id
1 'polypeptide(L)'
;MSHLKEQLTTEMKVSMRAKDKQRLVVIRSLLAAIKQVEIDGQTTVDDASALAIVDKAMKQRRDSYQQFLDADRSDLAEQEAYEMTVIQEFMPEALTEDEINALIDSAMTESGATTMQDMGKVMGLLKPKMQGRADMAVVSKLIKAKLG
;
A
#
# COMPACT_ATOMS: atom_id res chain seq x y z
N MET A 1 3.22 -0.80 19.94
CA MET A 1 3.04 0.49 19.21
C MET A 1 3.75 0.33 17.88
N SER A 2 3.16 0.80 16.78
CA SER A 2 3.78 0.72 15.46
C SER A 2 4.90 1.75 15.30
N HIS A 3 6.10 1.30 14.91
CA HIS A 3 7.21 2.18 14.51
C HIS A 3 6.82 3.09 13.35
N LEU A 4 6.06 2.58 12.36
CA LEU A 4 5.58 3.38 11.24
C LEU A 4 4.65 4.53 11.69
N LYS A 5 3.74 4.26 12.64
CA LYS A 5 2.88 5.31 13.23
C LYS A 5 3.69 6.37 13.97
N GLU A 6 4.75 5.97 14.67
CA GLU A 6 5.68 6.90 15.35
C GLU A 6 6.45 7.77 14.36
N GLN A 7 6.93 7.17 13.26
CA GLN A 7 7.59 7.89 12.16
C GLN A 7 6.66 8.93 11.53
N LEU A 8 5.42 8.54 11.17
CA LEU A 8 4.40 9.46 10.65
C LEU A 8 4.11 10.61 11.64
N THR A 9 4.03 10.33 12.93
CA THR A 9 3.81 11.35 13.97
C THR A 9 4.98 12.33 14.07
N THR A 10 6.21 11.85 13.90
CA THR A 10 7.42 12.66 13.88
C THR A 10 7.46 13.56 12.64
N GLU A 11 7.23 12.97 11.46
CA GLU A 11 7.20 13.70 10.19
C GLU A 11 6.07 14.73 10.11
N MET A 12 4.93 14.47 10.78
CA MET A 12 3.87 15.48 10.94
C MET A 12 4.40 16.73 11.66
N LYS A 13 5.16 16.55 12.76
CA LYS A 13 5.73 17.68 13.51
C LYS A 13 6.79 18.42 12.69
N VAL A 14 7.60 17.70 11.91
CA VAL A 14 8.59 18.29 11.00
C VAL A 14 7.87 19.15 9.95
N SER A 15 6.84 18.61 9.29
CA SER A 15 6.06 19.31 8.27
C SER A 15 5.38 20.57 8.83
N MET A 16 4.88 20.52 10.08
CA MET A 16 4.33 21.69 10.77
C MET A 16 5.37 22.80 10.97
N ARG A 17 6.60 22.46 11.38
CA ARG A 17 7.68 23.44 11.59
C ARG A 17 8.16 24.03 10.26
N ALA A 18 8.28 23.20 9.23
CA ALA A 18 8.67 23.60 7.88
C ALA A 18 7.57 24.39 7.15
N LYS A 19 6.34 24.43 7.68
CA LYS A 19 5.15 24.99 7.02
C LYS A 19 4.84 24.32 5.68
N ASP A 20 5.25 23.06 5.52
CA ASP A 20 4.92 22.24 4.35
C ASP A 20 3.48 21.74 4.46
N LYS A 21 2.55 22.55 3.93
CA LYS A 21 1.12 22.30 4.06
C LYS A 21 0.67 21.07 3.29
N GLN A 22 1.23 20.82 2.10
CA GLN A 22 0.80 19.73 1.24
C GLN A 22 1.21 18.39 1.85
N ARG A 23 2.48 18.23 2.25
CA ARG A 23 2.97 17.05 2.96
C ARG A 23 2.21 16.79 4.26
N LEU A 24 1.94 17.85 5.02
CA LEU A 24 1.22 17.76 6.29
C LEU A 24 -0.21 17.21 6.14
N VAL A 25 -0.92 17.55 5.08
CA VAL A 25 -2.27 17.02 4.80
C VAL A 25 -2.21 15.51 4.57
N VAL A 26 -1.25 15.05 3.76
CA VAL A 26 -1.06 13.62 3.46
C VAL A 26 -0.77 12.84 4.74
N ILE A 27 0.24 13.26 5.51
CA ILE A 27 0.62 12.58 6.76
C ILE A 27 -0.54 12.51 7.75
N ARG A 28 -1.33 13.60 7.87
CA ARG A 28 -2.50 13.62 8.75
C ARG A 28 -3.60 12.67 8.29
N SER A 29 -3.82 12.54 6.99
CA SER A 29 -4.78 11.56 6.46
C SER A 29 -4.37 10.12 6.78
N LEU A 30 -3.08 9.78 6.68
CA LEU A 30 -2.55 8.46 7.06
C LEU A 30 -2.74 8.20 8.57
N LEU A 31 -2.38 9.15 9.42
CA LEU A 31 -2.58 9.04 10.88
C LEU A 31 -4.07 8.93 11.24
N ALA A 32 -4.94 9.64 10.53
CA ALA A 32 -6.38 9.54 10.73
C ALA A 32 -6.92 8.16 10.34
N ALA A 33 -6.46 7.59 9.22
CA ALA A 33 -6.82 6.24 8.79
C ALA A 33 -6.36 5.18 9.79
N ILE A 34 -5.14 5.31 10.34
CA ILE A 34 -4.65 4.42 11.40
C ILE A 34 -5.54 4.54 12.65
N LYS A 35 -5.82 5.77 13.09
CA LYS A 35 -6.67 6.02 14.26
C LYS A 35 -8.09 5.47 14.06
N GLN A 36 -8.65 5.56 12.86
CA GLN A 36 -9.96 5.01 12.55
C GLN A 36 -9.99 3.50 12.77
N VAL A 37 -8.97 2.77 12.28
CA VAL A 37 -8.85 1.32 12.50
C VAL A 37 -8.69 0.96 13.98
N GLU A 38 -7.92 1.74 14.74
CA GLU A 38 -7.76 1.55 16.19
C GLU A 38 -9.09 1.72 16.93
N ILE A 39 -9.89 2.72 16.55
CA ILE A 39 -11.22 2.98 17.14
C ILE A 39 -12.18 1.85 16.79
N ASP A 40 -12.28 1.51 15.49
CA ASP A 40 -13.23 0.51 15.00
C ASP A 40 -12.91 -0.88 15.55
N GLY A 41 -11.62 -1.21 15.63
CA GLY A 41 -11.12 -2.49 16.15
C GLY A 41 -10.93 -2.53 17.66
N GLN A 42 -11.13 -1.41 18.37
CA GLN A 42 -10.82 -1.26 19.80
C GLN A 42 -9.43 -1.80 20.16
N THR A 43 -8.44 -1.53 19.33
CA THR A 43 -7.10 -2.11 19.42
C THR A 43 -6.03 -1.07 19.09
N THR A 44 -4.78 -1.40 19.38
CA THR A 44 -3.63 -0.64 18.89
C THR A 44 -3.08 -1.31 17.65
N VAL A 45 -2.84 -0.52 16.61
CA VAL A 45 -2.30 -1.00 15.34
C VAL A 45 -0.81 -1.39 15.53
N ASP A 46 -0.46 -2.59 15.07
CA ASP A 46 0.92 -3.06 14.95
C ASP A 46 1.54 -2.64 13.60
N ASP A 47 2.82 -2.92 13.38
CA ASP A 47 3.51 -2.47 12.16
C ASP A 47 2.96 -3.11 10.89
N ALA A 48 2.57 -4.38 10.93
CA ALA A 48 1.98 -5.05 9.79
C ALA A 48 0.63 -4.42 9.40
N SER A 49 -0.21 -4.11 10.38
CA SER A 49 -1.49 -3.45 10.18
C SER A 49 -1.32 -2.00 9.74
N ALA A 50 -0.34 -1.26 10.30
CA ALA A 50 -0.03 0.09 9.88
C ALA A 50 0.40 0.12 8.40
N LEU A 51 1.30 -0.78 8.01
CA LEU A 51 1.75 -0.89 6.63
C LEU A 51 0.60 -1.22 5.68
N ALA A 52 -0.30 -2.13 6.06
CA ALA A 52 -1.48 -2.46 5.27
C ALA A 52 -2.44 -1.27 5.09
N ILE A 53 -2.55 -0.40 6.10
CA ILE A 53 -3.38 0.82 6.02
C ILE A 53 -2.74 1.84 5.08
N VAL A 54 -1.42 2.06 5.16
CA VAL A 54 -0.70 2.97 4.27
C VAL A 54 -0.70 2.45 2.82
N ASP A 55 -0.53 1.14 2.61
CA ASP A 55 -0.64 0.48 1.30
C ASP A 55 -2.03 0.67 0.68
N LYS A 56 -3.10 0.56 1.49
CA LYS A 56 -4.46 0.86 1.04
C LYS A 56 -4.61 2.32 0.61
N ALA A 57 -4.05 3.27 1.37
CA ALA A 57 -4.10 4.69 1.02
C ALA A 57 -3.34 4.98 -0.28
N MET A 58 -2.16 4.37 -0.45
CA MET A 58 -1.37 4.41 -1.67
C MET A 58 -2.17 3.95 -2.88
N LYS A 59 -2.86 2.81 -2.75
CA LYS A 59 -3.74 2.29 -3.80
C LYS A 59 -4.88 3.23 -4.14
N GLN A 60 -5.56 3.78 -3.13
CA GLN A 60 -6.65 4.74 -3.35
C GLN A 60 -6.18 5.96 -4.16
N ARG A 61 -4.93 6.41 -3.98
CA ARG A 61 -4.35 7.52 -4.74
C ARG A 61 -4.05 7.14 -6.18
N ARG A 62 -3.54 5.92 -6.42
CA ARG A 62 -3.37 5.39 -7.79
C ARG A 62 -4.71 5.29 -8.53
N ASP A 63 -5.73 4.79 -7.86
CA ASP A 63 -7.07 4.66 -8.44
C ASP A 63 -7.67 6.05 -8.75
N SER A 64 -7.59 7.01 -7.82
CA SER A 64 -8.02 8.40 -8.04
C SER A 64 -7.23 9.10 -9.15
N TYR A 65 -5.91 8.92 -9.18
CA TYR A 65 -5.02 9.48 -10.20
C TYR A 65 -5.49 9.08 -11.60
N GLN A 66 -5.73 7.79 -11.82
CA GLN A 66 -6.20 7.29 -13.10
C GLN A 66 -7.59 7.86 -13.44
N GLN A 67 -8.52 7.89 -12.47
CA GLN A 67 -9.85 8.46 -12.67
C GLN A 67 -9.80 9.94 -13.07
N PHE A 68 -8.88 10.73 -12.49
CA PHE A 68 -8.72 12.13 -12.85
C PHE A 68 -8.07 12.31 -14.21
N LEU A 69 -7.12 11.46 -14.60
CA LEU A 69 -6.59 11.46 -15.97
C LEU A 69 -7.68 11.13 -16.99
N ASP A 70 -8.46 10.08 -16.74
CA ASP A 70 -9.54 9.64 -17.62
C ASP A 70 -10.66 10.71 -17.76
N ALA A 71 -10.76 11.62 -16.79
CA ALA A 71 -11.72 12.73 -16.76
C ALA A 71 -11.13 14.08 -17.22
N ASP A 72 -9.92 14.09 -17.81
CA ASP A 72 -9.20 15.30 -18.24
C ASP A 72 -8.99 16.34 -17.10
N ARG A 73 -8.86 15.87 -15.85
CA ARG A 73 -8.62 16.67 -14.64
C ARG A 73 -7.16 16.59 -14.20
N SER A 74 -6.25 17.07 -15.05
CA SER A 74 -4.80 17.03 -14.79
C SER A 74 -4.39 17.71 -13.48
N ASP A 75 -5.10 18.76 -13.07
CA ASP A 75 -4.89 19.46 -11.79
C ASP A 75 -5.03 18.53 -10.59
N LEU A 76 -6.06 17.68 -10.61
CA LEU A 76 -6.32 16.71 -9.54
C LEU A 76 -5.42 15.48 -9.65
N ALA A 77 -5.08 15.06 -10.88
CA ALA A 77 -4.12 13.99 -11.10
C ALA A 77 -2.71 14.38 -10.57
N GLU A 78 -2.25 15.60 -10.83
CA GLU A 78 -0.98 16.09 -10.28
C GLU A 78 -0.98 16.13 -8.76
N GLN A 79 -2.12 16.50 -8.14
CA GLN A 79 -2.26 16.43 -6.69
C GLN A 79 -2.12 14.99 -6.20
N GLU A 80 -2.85 14.04 -6.77
CA GLU A 80 -2.74 12.63 -6.38
C GLU A 80 -1.31 12.12 -6.58
N ALA A 81 -0.66 12.45 -7.69
CA ALA A 81 0.74 12.11 -7.94
C ALA A 81 1.69 12.65 -6.85
N TYR A 82 1.51 13.90 -6.41
CA TYR A 82 2.25 14.42 -5.28
C TYR A 82 1.97 13.64 -4.00
N GLU A 83 0.70 13.38 -3.66
CA GLU A 83 0.35 12.60 -2.46
C GLU A 83 0.99 11.21 -2.49
N MET A 84 1.02 10.57 -3.65
CA MET A 84 1.70 9.30 -3.89
C MET A 84 3.19 9.36 -3.55
N THR A 85 3.90 10.43 -3.95
CA THR A 85 5.33 10.59 -3.61
C THR A 85 5.56 10.67 -2.11
N VAL A 86 4.70 11.40 -1.38
CA VAL A 86 4.81 11.53 0.08
C VAL A 86 4.51 10.20 0.76
N ILE A 87 3.49 9.47 0.31
CA ILE A 87 3.16 8.15 0.87
C ILE A 87 4.31 7.16 0.65
N GLN A 88 4.97 7.20 -0.52
CA GLN A 88 6.04 6.27 -0.87
C GLN A 88 7.25 6.36 0.08
N GLU A 89 7.51 7.50 0.71
CA GLU A 89 8.58 7.67 1.71
C GLU A 89 8.36 6.83 2.98
N PHE A 90 7.12 6.42 3.23
CA PHE A 90 6.72 5.62 4.38
C PHE A 90 6.50 4.13 4.04
N MET A 91 6.80 3.77 2.78
CA MET A 91 6.58 2.44 2.24
C MET A 91 7.93 1.77 1.96
N PRO A 92 8.01 0.43 2.07
CA PRO A 92 9.19 -0.29 1.62
C PRO A 92 9.38 -0.11 0.11
N GLU A 93 10.61 -0.39 -0.35
CA GLU A 93 10.95 -0.32 -1.77
C GLU A 93 10.03 -1.21 -2.60
N ALA A 94 9.42 -0.60 -3.62
CA ALA A 94 8.53 -1.28 -4.54
C ALA A 94 9.28 -2.34 -5.33
N LEU A 95 8.66 -3.51 -5.48
CA LEU A 95 9.16 -4.56 -6.34
C LEU A 95 8.94 -4.18 -7.80
N THR A 96 9.91 -4.52 -8.64
CA THR A 96 9.76 -4.49 -10.09
C THR A 96 8.79 -5.58 -10.57
N GLU A 97 8.30 -5.43 -11.80
CA GLU A 97 7.42 -6.43 -12.41
C GLU A 97 8.09 -7.82 -12.51
N ASP A 98 9.39 -7.86 -12.82
CA ASP A 98 10.16 -9.10 -12.89
C ASP A 98 10.30 -9.76 -11.52
N GLU A 99 10.58 -8.99 -10.47
CA GLU A 99 10.64 -9.51 -9.10
C GLU A 99 9.26 -10.01 -8.62
N ILE A 100 8.18 -9.31 -8.96
CA ILE A 100 6.80 -9.73 -8.67
C ILE A 100 6.53 -11.09 -9.33
N ASN A 101 6.81 -11.23 -10.62
CA ASN A 101 6.59 -12.47 -11.36
C ASN A 101 7.44 -13.61 -10.81
N ALA A 102 8.72 -13.37 -10.51
CA ALA A 102 9.62 -14.37 -9.93
C ALA A 102 9.14 -14.86 -8.56
N LEU A 103 8.67 -13.95 -7.70
CA LEU A 103 8.10 -14.31 -6.40
C LEU A 103 6.83 -15.15 -6.56
N ILE A 104 5.94 -14.78 -7.49
CA ILE A 104 4.73 -15.54 -7.80
C ILE A 104 5.09 -16.95 -8.25
N ASP A 105 6.01 -17.11 -9.19
CA ASP A 105 6.41 -18.44 -9.72
C ASP A 105 7.05 -19.31 -8.63
N SER A 106 7.88 -18.72 -7.78
CA SER A 106 8.43 -19.40 -6.61
C SER A 106 7.33 -19.86 -5.67
N ALA A 107 6.34 -19.01 -5.35
CA ALA A 107 5.26 -19.35 -4.43
C ALA A 107 4.31 -20.41 -5.01
N MET A 108 4.05 -20.38 -6.32
CA MET A 108 3.28 -21.40 -7.03
C MET A 108 3.97 -22.77 -6.95
N THR A 109 5.29 -22.79 -7.18
CA THR A 109 6.11 -24.00 -7.08
C THR A 109 6.15 -24.54 -5.65
N GLU A 110 6.40 -23.68 -4.67
CA GLU A 110 6.49 -24.03 -3.25
C GLU A 110 5.15 -24.56 -2.69
N SER A 111 4.04 -23.96 -3.11
CA SER A 111 2.70 -24.38 -2.66
C SER A 111 2.14 -25.59 -3.43
N GLY A 112 2.72 -25.95 -4.57
CA GLY A 112 2.16 -26.96 -5.49
C GLY A 112 0.79 -26.57 -6.04
N ALA A 113 0.49 -25.27 -6.09
CA ALA A 113 -0.82 -24.77 -6.48
C ALA A 113 -1.10 -25.06 -7.96
N THR A 114 -2.27 -25.64 -8.25
CA THR A 114 -2.67 -25.99 -9.63
C THR A 114 -4.05 -25.49 -9.99
N THR A 115 -4.87 -25.09 -9.00
CA THR A 115 -6.24 -24.64 -9.22
C THR A 115 -6.53 -23.35 -8.46
N MET A 116 -7.61 -22.67 -8.82
CA MET A 116 -8.11 -21.50 -8.08
C MET A 116 -8.40 -21.75 -6.61
N GLN A 117 -8.63 -23.00 -6.19
CA GLN A 117 -8.79 -23.37 -4.77
C GLN A 117 -7.50 -23.17 -3.97
N ASP A 118 -6.34 -23.23 -4.64
CA ASP A 118 -5.03 -23.07 -4.02
C ASP A 118 -4.59 -21.60 -3.88
N MET A 119 -5.36 -20.65 -4.42
CA MET A 119 -5.06 -19.21 -4.37
C MET A 119 -4.72 -18.73 -2.96
N GLY A 120 -5.46 -19.19 -1.95
CA GLY A 120 -5.22 -18.82 -0.55
C GLY A 120 -3.83 -19.24 -0.04
N LYS A 121 -3.31 -20.39 -0.50
CA LYS A 121 -1.97 -20.89 -0.14
C LYS A 121 -0.89 -20.01 -0.75
N VAL A 122 -1.01 -19.71 -2.05
CA VAL A 122 -0.06 -18.85 -2.78
C VAL A 122 -0.03 -17.45 -2.15
N MET A 123 -1.20 -16.87 -1.89
CA MET A 123 -1.30 -15.55 -1.26
C MET A 123 -0.72 -15.53 0.17
N GLY A 124 -0.85 -16.63 0.92
CA GLY A 124 -0.25 -16.77 2.25
C GLY A 124 1.28 -16.71 2.22
N LEU A 125 1.92 -17.28 1.20
CA LEU A 125 3.38 -17.22 1.01
C LEU A 125 3.87 -15.85 0.53
N LEU A 126 3.08 -15.17 -0.29
CA LEU A 126 3.46 -13.91 -0.93
C LEU A 126 3.22 -12.69 -0.05
N LYS A 127 2.14 -12.67 0.74
CA LYS A 127 1.76 -11.47 1.52
C LYS A 127 2.90 -10.94 2.40
N PRO A 128 3.66 -11.75 3.17
CA PRO A 128 4.77 -11.24 3.97
C PRO A 128 5.93 -10.66 3.13
N LYS A 129 6.10 -11.12 1.88
CA LYS A 129 7.18 -10.71 0.98
C LYS A 129 6.83 -9.46 0.16
N MET A 130 5.54 -9.20 -0.05
CA MET A 130 5.04 -8.22 -1.03
C MET A 130 4.16 -7.12 -0.45
N GLN A 131 3.64 -7.26 0.78
CA GLN A 131 2.78 -6.22 1.38
C GLN A 131 3.51 -4.88 1.41
N GLY A 132 2.88 -3.85 0.83
CA GLY A 132 3.46 -2.51 0.69
C GLY A 132 4.61 -2.38 -0.31
N ARG A 133 5.05 -3.49 -0.93
CA ARG A 133 6.05 -3.50 -2.00
C ARG A 133 5.43 -3.75 -3.38
N ALA A 134 4.21 -4.25 -3.44
CA ALA A 134 3.45 -4.44 -4.67
C ALA A 134 1.95 -4.27 -4.41
N ASP A 135 1.18 -3.87 -5.43
CA ASP A 135 -0.29 -3.87 -5.32
C ASP A 135 -0.79 -5.31 -5.27
N MET A 136 -1.25 -5.72 -4.09
CA MET A 136 -1.75 -7.07 -3.85
C MET A 136 -2.96 -7.44 -4.73
N ALA A 137 -3.72 -6.47 -5.26
CA ALA A 137 -4.76 -6.74 -6.23
C ALA A 137 -4.21 -7.07 -7.61
N VAL A 138 -3.10 -6.44 -8.02
CA VAL A 138 -2.39 -6.81 -9.26
C VAL A 138 -1.78 -8.20 -9.11
N VAL A 139 -1.11 -8.48 -7.98
CA VAL A 139 -0.56 -9.80 -7.65
C VAL A 139 -1.63 -10.88 -7.71
N SER A 140 -2.80 -10.64 -7.10
CA SER A 140 -3.93 -11.59 -7.14
C SER A 140 -4.43 -11.85 -8.57
N LYS A 141 -4.50 -10.81 -9.42
CA LYS A 141 -4.87 -10.98 -10.84
C LYS A 141 -3.85 -11.82 -11.61
N LEU A 142 -2.56 -11.59 -11.39
CA LEU A 142 -1.48 -12.35 -12.03
C LEU A 142 -1.52 -13.83 -11.64
N ILE A 143 -1.70 -14.13 -10.35
CA ILE A 143 -1.84 -15.52 -9.88
C ILE A 143 -3.07 -16.16 -10.49
N LYS A 144 -4.20 -15.46 -10.53
CA LYS A 144 -5.44 -15.95 -11.14
C LYS A 144 -5.24 -16.31 -12.61
N ALA A 145 -4.55 -15.46 -13.36
CA ALA A 145 -4.23 -15.72 -14.77
C ALA A 145 -3.36 -16.98 -14.96
N LYS A 146 -2.50 -17.31 -14.00
CA LYS A 146 -1.65 -18.52 -14.04
C LYS A 146 -2.39 -19.80 -13.60
N LEU A 147 -3.43 -19.69 -12.76
CA LEU A 147 -4.18 -20.83 -12.22
C LEU A 147 -5.38 -21.26 -13.08
N GLY A 148 -5.82 -20.44 -14.03
CA GLY A 148 -6.99 -20.71 -14.89
C GLY A 148 -8.30 -20.21 -14.30
#